data_AF-A0A1X7CUC2-F1
#
_entry.id   AF-A0A1X7CUC2-F1
#
_cell.length_a   1.000
_cell.length_b   1.000
_cell.length_c   1.000
_cell.angle_alpha   90.00
_cell.angle_beta   90.00
_cell.angle_gamma   90.00
#
_symmetry.space_group_name_H-M   'P 1'
#
loop_
_entity.id
_entity.type
_entity.pdbx_description
1 polymer ?
#
loop_
_entity_poly.entity_id
_entity_poly.type
_entity_poly.pdbx_seq_one_letter_code
_entity_poly.pdbx_strand_id
1 'polypeptide(L)'
;MALENTSARKSVRGRIVMLVDNGVNGDSRVQKEARSAAAAGWDVVLLGKARGKQETTWEIGEAQVRLLPVPGPLHRRRHEYRRAVLRSPLAYKPGPLAAYRRQKIKAWRADLNIRLILAQQEGSFLTKLRLVLPRLASRFIQNWVNLRARRTAELEKSRKEMEGPLDRFTTAFWHRTMGTRSWRRLDPHLWDMELAYGKVIDELDPDLIHANDFRMLGVGARATLRARARGRDVKLVWDAHEFLPGIKPWNPHPRWHLAQCAHELEYSRFADAVTTVSDTLAGMLQERHSLKERPAVVLNAPDAEVSPEQAAEPVPDLRELCGIGADVPLTVYSGAAAPQRGLDIMVESLPQLPDVHTAFVVLNTESDYMRTLSERAEELGVSDRLHILPYVPHYQVVRFLAAADLGVIPIHHWPNHEIALITKFFEYSHARLPLIVSDVKTMGEMVQRTGQGEVFRAEDVEDYVRAVKSVLGDADRYRGVYDRDGLLDEWTWEAQAELLDKVYTRLVPGSTVRPAERRPVEAGA
;
A
#
# COMPACT_ATOMS: atom_id res chain seq x y z
N MET A 1 26.98 -48.32 16.90
CA MET A 1 26.04 -48.06 15.79
C MET A 1 25.47 -46.67 15.98
N ALA A 2 26.13 -45.67 15.39
CA ALA A 2 25.63 -44.30 15.36
C ALA A 2 24.67 -44.20 14.16
N LEU A 3 23.43 -43.78 14.41
CA LEU A 3 22.45 -43.48 13.39
C LEU A 3 22.88 -42.19 12.69
N GLU A 4 23.48 -42.32 11.50
CA GLU A 4 23.62 -41.23 10.55
C GLU A 4 22.22 -40.80 10.11
N ASN A 5 21.76 -39.67 10.63
CA ASN A 5 20.56 -39.01 10.15
C ASN A 5 20.92 -38.20 8.90
N THR A 6 21.10 -38.89 7.77
CA THR A 6 21.25 -38.28 6.43
C THR A 6 19.89 -37.73 5.98
N SER A 7 19.56 -36.51 6.42
CA SER A 7 18.61 -35.66 5.69
C SER A 7 19.24 -35.33 4.33
N ALA A 8 18.73 -35.93 3.26
CA ALA A 8 19.21 -35.73 1.91
C ALA A 8 19.13 -34.23 1.54
N ARG A 9 20.23 -33.68 1.00
CA ARG A 9 20.28 -32.30 0.49
C ARG A 9 19.25 -32.16 -0.64
N LYS A 10 18.13 -31.47 -0.40
CA LYS A 10 17.16 -31.11 -1.44
C LYS A 10 17.91 -30.22 -2.45
N SER A 11 18.06 -30.67 -3.68
CA SER A 11 18.63 -29.87 -4.77
C SER A 11 17.65 -28.76 -5.13
N VAL A 12 18.09 -27.50 -5.10
CA VAL A 12 17.26 -26.35 -5.48
C VAL A 12 17.58 -25.88 -6.90
N ARG A 13 16.58 -25.35 -7.60
CA ARG A 13 16.69 -24.90 -9.01
C ARG A 13 17.56 -23.65 -9.18
N GLY A 14 17.69 -22.88 -8.11
CA GLY A 14 18.42 -21.62 -8.01
C GLY A 14 17.90 -20.81 -6.83
N ARG A 15 18.56 -19.69 -6.52
CA ARG A 15 18.14 -18.78 -5.45
C ARG A 15 17.43 -17.55 -6.00
N ILE A 16 16.20 -17.33 -5.55
CA ILE A 16 15.40 -16.13 -5.83
C ILE A 16 15.40 -15.23 -4.59
N VAL A 17 15.85 -13.98 -4.76
CA VAL A 17 15.67 -12.95 -3.74
C VAL A 17 14.54 -12.02 -4.18
N MET A 18 13.42 -12.08 -3.46
CA MET A 18 12.27 -11.21 -3.69
C MET A 18 12.39 -9.95 -2.85
N LEU A 19 12.04 -8.80 -3.40
CA LEU A 19 12.16 -7.49 -2.75
C LEU A 19 10.79 -6.83 -2.65
N VAL A 20 10.42 -6.31 -1.47
CA VAL A 20 9.22 -5.48 -1.27
C VAL A 20 9.52 -4.30 -0.34
N ASP A 21 8.85 -3.16 -0.51
CA ASP A 21 9.09 -1.94 0.29
C ASP A 21 8.28 -1.89 1.61
N ASN A 22 7.44 -2.89 1.86
CA ASN A 22 6.51 -2.98 2.98
C ASN A 22 6.88 -4.11 3.96
N GLY A 23 6.05 -4.33 4.98
CA GLY A 23 6.31 -5.30 6.05
C GLY A 23 5.91 -6.75 5.73
N VAL A 24 5.55 -7.07 4.47
CA VAL A 24 5.02 -8.36 3.98
C VAL A 24 3.66 -8.74 4.56
N ASN A 25 3.43 -8.53 5.86
CA ASN A 25 2.15 -8.80 6.51
C ASN A 25 1.02 -7.95 5.91
N GLY A 26 0.00 -8.63 5.40
CA GLY A 26 -1.14 -8.00 4.71
C GLY A 26 -0.95 -7.81 3.21
N ASP A 27 0.22 -8.14 2.65
CA ASP A 27 0.49 -8.14 1.21
C ASP A 27 0.33 -9.57 0.66
N SER A 28 -0.90 -9.92 0.26
CA SER A 28 -1.20 -11.28 -0.18
C SER A 28 -0.44 -11.68 -1.45
N ARG A 29 -0.19 -10.74 -2.38
CA ARG A 29 0.51 -11.05 -3.64
C ARG A 29 1.93 -11.53 -3.35
N VAL A 30 2.71 -10.73 -2.61
CA VAL A 30 4.12 -11.04 -2.34
C VAL A 30 4.26 -12.31 -1.51
N GLN A 31 3.35 -12.56 -0.57
CA GLN A 31 3.33 -13.81 0.21
C GLN A 31 3.09 -15.03 -0.70
N LYS A 32 2.10 -14.94 -1.59
CA LYS A 32 1.77 -16.04 -2.51
C LYS A 32 2.87 -16.26 -3.55
N GLU A 33 3.53 -15.21 -4.04
CA GLU A 33 4.71 -15.29 -4.92
C GLU A 33 5.83 -16.08 -4.24
N ALA A 34 6.21 -15.69 -3.03
CA ALA A 34 7.29 -16.34 -2.29
C ALA A 34 6.97 -17.82 -1.99
N ARG A 35 5.76 -18.09 -1.49
CA ARG A 35 5.28 -19.45 -1.19
C ARG A 35 5.32 -20.35 -2.43
N SER A 36 4.85 -19.85 -3.56
CA SER A 36 4.68 -20.67 -4.77
C SER A 36 5.99 -20.90 -5.49
N ALA A 37 6.88 -19.91 -5.52
CA ALA A 37 8.23 -20.09 -6.01
C ALA A 37 8.99 -21.14 -5.16
N ALA A 38 8.84 -21.10 -3.83
CA ALA A 38 9.46 -22.10 -2.96
C ALA A 38 8.87 -23.51 -3.22
N ALA A 39 7.54 -23.62 -3.35
CA ALA A 39 6.87 -24.87 -3.71
C ALA A 39 7.32 -25.42 -5.07
N ALA A 40 7.64 -24.54 -6.04
CA ALA A 40 8.19 -24.90 -7.34
C ALA A 40 9.68 -25.30 -7.31
N GLY A 41 10.31 -25.36 -6.13
CA GLY A 41 11.68 -25.87 -5.93
C GLY A 41 12.79 -24.81 -5.97
N TRP A 42 12.45 -23.53 -5.86
CA TRP A 42 13.42 -22.43 -5.72
C TRP A 42 13.81 -22.22 -4.25
N ASP A 43 15.07 -21.83 -4.01
CA ASP A 43 15.49 -21.29 -2.71
C ASP A 43 15.08 -19.82 -2.64
N VAL A 44 14.07 -19.49 -1.84
CA VAL A 44 13.43 -18.17 -1.83
C VAL A 44 13.72 -17.43 -0.54
N VAL A 45 14.27 -16.22 -0.68
CA VAL A 45 14.39 -15.24 0.42
C VAL A 45 13.63 -13.97 0.04
N LEU A 46 12.56 -13.67 0.78
CA LEU A 46 11.77 -12.46 0.65
C LEU A 46 12.28 -11.39 1.63
N LEU A 47 12.83 -10.31 1.08
CA LEU A 47 13.28 -9.14 1.83
C LEU A 47 12.20 -8.08 1.86
N GLY A 48 11.79 -7.68 3.06
CA GLY A 48 10.85 -6.58 3.29
C GLY A 48 11.41 -5.53 4.26
N LYS A 49 10.60 -4.51 4.57
CA LYS A 49 10.96 -3.39 5.42
C LYS A 49 10.40 -3.55 6.83
N ALA A 50 11.28 -3.51 7.83
CA ALA A 50 10.87 -3.51 9.23
C ALA A 50 10.22 -2.17 9.64
N ARG A 51 9.20 -2.23 10.50
CA ARG A 51 8.61 -1.04 11.14
C ARG A 51 9.54 -0.41 12.19
N GLY A 52 10.44 -1.21 12.75
CA GLY A 52 11.36 -0.82 13.82
C GLY A 52 12.83 -0.80 13.39
N LYS A 53 13.71 -0.79 14.39
CA LYS A 53 15.17 -0.87 14.20
C LYS A 53 15.70 -2.30 14.22
N GLN A 54 14.86 -3.27 14.57
CA GLN A 54 15.23 -4.68 14.67
C GLN A 54 14.85 -5.40 13.38
N GLU A 55 15.71 -6.34 12.99
CA GLU A 55 15.38 -7.32 11.94
C GLU A 55 14.37 -8.33 12.49
N THR A 56 13.51 -8.85 11.63
CA THR A 56 12.52 -9.86 11.99
C THR A 56 12.46 -10.90 10.89
N THR A 57 12.46 -12.18 11.27
CA THR A 57 12.53 -13.30 10.33
C THR A 57 11.46 -14.33 10.65
N TRP A 58 10.82 -14.88 9.63
CA TRP A 58 9.89 -16.01 9.73
C TRP A 58 9.83 -16.78 8.40
N GLU A 59 9.04 -17.85 8.34
CA GLU A 59 8.86 -18.66 7.12
C GLU A 59 7.42 -18.56 6.58
N ILE A 60 7.27 -18.59 5.26
CA ILE A 60 5.98 -18.76 4.56
C ILE A 60 6.12 -19.97 3.64
N GLY A 61 5.56 -21.10 4.04
CA GLY A 61 5.88 -22.39 3.40
C GLY A 61 7.38 -22.69 3.56
N GLU A 62 8.06 -23.02 2.46
CA GLU A 62 9.53 -23.21 2.46
C GLU A 62 10.32 -21.90 2.21
N ALA A 63 9.65 -20.75 2.02
CA ALA A 63 10.30 -19.47 1.76
C ALA A 63 10.68 -18.74 3.06
N GLN A 64 11.89 -18.16 3.11
CA GLN A 64 12.33 -17.34 4.24
C GLN A 64 11.91 -15.88 4.03
N VAL A 65 11.33 -15.25 5.04
CA VAL A 65 11.03 -13.82 5.05
C VAL A 65 11.95 -13.09 6.03
N ARG A 66 12.56 -11.99 5.61
CA ARG A 66 13.44 -11.15 6.44
C ARG A 66 13.06 -9.67 6.29
N LEU A 67 12.68 -9.03 7.39
CA LEU A 67 12.40 -7.59 7.42
C LEU A 67 13.62 -6.80 7.86
N LEU A 68 14.14 -5.98 6.97
CA LEU A 68 15.34 -5.19 7.20
C LEU A 68 15.00 -3.81 7.79
N PRO A 69 15.74 -3.33 8.79
CA PRO A 69 15.62 -1.96 9.25
C PRO A 69 16.12 -1.01 8.16
N VAL A 70 15.31 -0.01 7.79
CA VAL A 70 15.67 1.02 6.82
C VAL A 70 15.73 2.37 7.54
N PRO A 71 16.91 2.79 8.04
CA PRO A 71 17.09 4.13 8.57
C PRO A 71 16.67 5.15 7.51
N GLY A 72 15.90 6.18 7.90
CA GLY A 72 15.40 7.19 6.96
C GLY A 72 16.07 8.57 7.04
N PRO A 73 17.40 8.72 7.21
CA PRO A 73 18.01 10.05 7.33
C PRO A 73 17.82 10.89 6.07
N LEU A 74 17.64 10.27 4.90
CA LEU A 74 17.39 10.97 3.63
C LEU A 74 15.92 11.27 3.37
N HIS A 75 15.00 10.82 4.24
CA HIS A 75 13.60 11.20 4.17
C HIS A 75 13.41 12.72 4.34
N ARG A 76 14.24 13.33 5.18
CA ARG A 76 14.26 14.78 5.37
C ARG A 76 15.12 15.45 4.31
N ARG A 77 14.58 16.43 3.59
CA ARG A 77 15.28 17.03 2.45
C ARG A 77 16.30 18.08 2.91
N ARG A 78 17.42 18.23 2.19
CA ARG A 78 18.52 19.15 2.55
C ARG A 78 18.07 20.59 2.85
N HIS A 79 17.06 21.09 2.13
CA HIS A 79 16.56 22.45 2.30
C HIS A 79 15.79 22.65 3.62
N GLU A 80 15.26 21.57 4.22
CA GLU A 80 14.58 21.60 5.52
C GLU A 80 15.55 21.79 6.68
N TYR A 81 16.81 21.40 6.52
CA TYR A 81 17.86 21.60 7.53
C TYR A 81 18.43 23.02 7.55
N ARG A 82 18.26 23.79 6.46
CA ARG A 82 18.88 25.12 6.32
C ARG A 82 18.06 26.18 7.06
N ARG A 83 18.72 27.19 7.61
CA ARG A 83 18.05 28.41 8.09
C ARG A 83 17.61 29.24 6.88
N ALA A 84 16.35 29.71 6.84
CA ALA A 84 15.87 30.57 5.77
C ALA A 84 15.90 32.05 6.17
N VAL A 85 17.08 32.60 6.46
CA VAL A 85 17.21 33.99 6.93
C VAL A 85 16.58 34.98 5.93
N LEU A 86 16.75 34.73 4.63
CA LEU A 86 16.22 35.59 3.57
C LEU A 86 14.70 35.43 3.35
N ARG A 87 14.13 34.22 3.55
CA ARG A 87 12.68 33.99 3.34
C ARG A 87 11.85 34.24 4.60
N SER A 88 12.41 33.99 5.79
CA SER A 88 11.73 34.15 7.08
C SER A 88 12.77 34.47 8.17
N PRO A 89 13.22 35.74 8.29
CA PRO A 89 14.30 36.13 9.21
C PRO A 89 13.94 35.90 10.68
N LEU A 90 12.65 35.99 11.00
CA LEU A 90 12.11 35.82 12.36
C LEU A 90 11.90 34.35 12.75
N ALA A 91 11.94 33.41 11.80
CA ALA A 91 11.84 31.98 12.12
C ALA A 91 13.00 31.53 13.02
N TYR A 92 12.73 30.52 13.84
CA TYR A 92 13.77 29.79 14.54
C TYR A 92 14.58 28.93 13.56
N LYS A 93 15.76 28.48 13.99
CA LYS A 93 16.48 27.42 13.27
C LYS A 93 15.59 26.16 13.26
N PRO A 94 15.58 25.38 12.17
CA PRO A 94 14.84 24.11 12.13
C PRO A 94 15.23 23.21 13.31
N GLY A 95 14.25 22.55 13.93
CA GLY A 95 14.46 21.67 15.07
C GLY A 95 13.65 22.06 16.32
N PRO A 96 14.00 21.53 17.51
CA PRO A 96 13.13 21.59 18.69
C PRO A 96 13.10 22.97 19.37
N LEU A 97 13.91 23.94 18.90
CA LEU A 97 14.10 25.22 19.57
C LEU A 97 12.80 26.03 19.70
N ALA A 98 11.94 26.02 18.68
CA ALA A 98 10.66 26.73 18.73
C ALA A 98 9.75 26.15 19.82
N ALA A 99 9.61 24.82 19.86
CA ALA A 99 8.83 24.11 20.87
C ALA A 99 9.40 24.33 22.28
N TYR A 100 10.72 24.18 22.44
CA TYR A 100 11.42 24.43 23.69
C TYR A 100 11.18 25.86 24.22
N ARG A 101 11.28 26.88 23.36
CA ARG A 101 11.05 28.28 23.76
C ARG A 101 9.61 28.53 24.17
N ARG A 102 8.62 27.94 23.48
CA ARG A 102 7.20 28.00 23.88
C ARG A 102 6.98 27.36 25.25
N GLN A 103 7.56 26.18 25.48
CA GLN A 103 7.42 25.48 26.75
C GLN A 103 8.08 26.26 27.90
N LYS A 104 9.28 26.82 27.67
CA LYS A 104 10.00 27.63 28.66
C LYS A 104 9.22 28.87 29.10
N ILE A 105 8.59 29.60 28.17
CA ILE A 105 7.78 30.77 28.53
C ILE A 105 6.48 30.39 29.24
N LYS A 106 5.87 29.25 28.89
CA LYS A 106 4.70 28.70 29.59
C LYS A 106 5.06 28.36 31.04
N ALA A 107 6.17 27.67 31.26
CA ALA A 107 6.67 27.32 32.59
C ALA A 107 6.98 28.56 33.44
N TRP A 108 7.69 29.56 32.88
CA TRP A 108 8.00 30.80 33.59
C TRP A 108 6.74 31.56 34.01
N ARG A 109 5.71 31.62 33.14
CA ARG A 109 4.42 32.24 33.50
C ARG A 109 3.67 31.47 34.58
N ALA A 110 3.72 30.15 34.56
CA ALA A 110 3.11 29.32 35.60
C ALA A 110 3.78 29.58 36.97
N ASP A 111 5.11 29.61 37.01
CA ASP A 111 5.88 29.97 38.21
C ASP A 111 5.54 31.39 38.73
N LEU A 112 5.49 32.38 37.83
CA LEU A 112 5.09 33.75 38.21
C LEU A 112 3.67 33.83 38.78
N ASN A 113 2.74 33.01 38.28
CA ASN A 113 1.37 32.95 38.82
C ASN A 113 1.35 32.36 40.23
N ILE A 114 2.10 31.27 40.47
CA ILE A 114 2.22 30.68 41.82
C ILE A 114 2.82 31.67 42.81
N ARG A 115 3.91 32.36 42.43
CA ARG A 115 4.53 33.39 43.29
C ARG A 115 3.58 34.54 43.63
N LEU A 116 2.69 34.90 42.70
CA LEU A 116 1.68 35.94 42.93
C LEU A 116 0.57 35.47 43.88
N ILE A 117 0.13 34.21 43.77
CA ILE A 117 -0.83 33.59 44.70
C ILE A 117 -0.24 33.58 46.12
N LEU A 118 1.02 33.13 46.28
CA LEU A 118 1.73 33.13 47.56
C LEU A 118 1.84 34.54 48.14
N ALA A 119 2.28 35.52 47.34
CA ALA A 119 2.37 36.92 47.78
C ALA A 119 1.00 37.53 48.15
N GLN A 120 -0.11 36.99 47.60
CA GLN A 120 -1.46 37.40 47.96
C GLN A 120 -1.92 36.79 49.28
N GLN A 121 -1.61 35.52 49.52
CA GLN A 121 -1.88 34.84 50.80
C GLN A 121 -1.07 35.46 51.95
N GLU A 122 0.18 35.83 51.71
CA GLU A 122 1.09 36.44 52.69
C GLU A 122 0.82 37.94 52.94
N GLY A 123 -0.08 38.58 52.19
CA GLY A 123 -0.38 40.01 52.34
C GLY A 123 0.75 40.96 51.92
N SER A 124 1.82 40.48 51.27
CA SER A 124 3.03 41.26 50.99
C SER A 124 2.89 42.17 49.75
N PHE A 125 2.67 43.47 49.98
CA PHE A 125 2.58 44.48 48.92
C PHE A 125 3.88 44.64 48.12
N LEU A 126 5.03 44.64 48.79
CA LEU A 126 6.33 44.82 48.15
C LEU A 126 6.67 43.64 47.21
N THR A 127 6.33 42.41 47.59
CA THR A 127 6.52 41.22 46.73
C THR A 127 5.62 41.28 45.50
N LYS A 128 4.36 41.73 45.63
CA LYS A 128 3.47 41.95 44.49
C LYS A 128 4.03 42.99 43.52
N LEU A 129 4.54 44.12 44.03
CA LEU A 129 5.12 45.18 43.20
C LEU A 129 6.36 44.68 42.42
N ARG A 130 7.22 43.88 43.07
CA ARG A 130 8.40 43.23 42.44
C ARG A 130 8.03 42.25 41.32
N LEU A 131 6.84 41.63 41.35
CA LEU A 131 6.38 40.70 40.32
C LEU A 131 5.77 41.38 39.09
N VAL A 132 5.49 42.70 39.13
CA VAL A 132 4.91 43.45 38.01
C VAL A 132 5.83 43.45 36.78
N LEU A 133 7.11 43.78 36.98
CA LEU A 133 8.11 43.83 35.89
C LEU A 133 8.34 42.44 35.26
N PRO A 134 8.61 41.36 36.01
CA PRO A 134 8.68 40.00 35.47
C PRO A 134 7.42 39.59 34.70
N ARG A 135 6.23 39.99 35.18
CA ARG A 135 4.96 39.68 34.52
C ARG A 135 4.82 40.40 33.17
N LEU A 136 5.14 41.70 33.11
CA LEU A 136 5.15 42.45 31.85
C LEU A 136 6.19 41.90 30.87
N ALA A 137 7.40 41.61 31.35
CA ALA A 137 8.45 40.97 30.55
C ALA A 137 8.02 39.60 30.02
N SER A 138 7.35 38.78 30.83
CA SER A 138 6.84 37.47 30.41
C SER A 138 5.78 37.58 29.31
N ARG A 139 4.91 38.59 29.36
CA ARG A 139 3.92 38.84 28.29
C ARG A 139 4.61 39.25 26.98
N PHE A 140 5.56 40.18 27.05
CA PHE A 140 6.30 40.62 25.87
C PHE A 140 7.10 39.47 25.24
N ILE A 141 7.86 38.72 26.05
CA ILE A 141 8.64 37.57 25.60
C ILE A 141 7.71 36.50 25.01
N GLN A 142 6.53 36.26 25.60
CA GLN A 142 5.58 35.32 25.03
C GLN A 142 5.07 35.76 23.66
N ASN A 143 4.68 37.03 23.50
CA ASN A 143 4.25 37.55 22.21
C ASN A 143 5.35 37.42 21.16
N TRP A 144 6.60 37.73 21.53
CA TRP A 144 7.77 37.54 20.66
C TRP A 144 8.02 36.07 20.31
N VAL A 145 7.98 35.16 21.30
CA VAL A 145 8.15 33.73 21.09
C VAL A 145 7.04 33.18 20.19
N ASN A 146 5.80 33.59 20.40
CA ASN A 146 4.65 33.20 19.60
C ASN A 146 4.77 33.70 18.16
N LEU A 147 5.14 34.97 17.94
CA LEU A 147 5.38 35.52 16.61
C LEU A 147 6.45 34.73 15.87
N ARG A 148 7.62 34.53 16.48
CA ARG A 148 8.72 33.76 15.87
C ARG A 148 8.32 32.32 15.60
N ALA A 149 7.54 31.72 16.49
CA ALA A 149 7.11 30.34 16.31
C ALA A 149 5.98 30.19 15.27
N ARG A 150 5.14 31.22 15.05
CA ARG A 150 4.23 31.31 13.90
C ARG A 150 5.02 31.42 12.60
N ARG A 151 6.00 32.34 12.52
CA ARG A 151 6.90 32.47 11.36
C ARG A 151 7.70 31.19 11.06
N THR A 152 8.02 30.41 12.08
CA THR A 152 8.66 29.10 11.93
C THR A 152 7.68 28.08 11.33
N ALA A 153 6.46 28.00 11.85
CA ALA A 153 5.42 27.11 11.33
C ALA A 153 5.01 27.46 9.89
N GLU A 154 4.88 28.75 9.56
CA GLU A 154 4.63 29.24 8.19
C GLU A 154 5.76 28.82 7.23
N LEU A 155 7.02 28.96 7.65
CA LEU A 155 8.18 28.53 6.85
C LEU A 155 8.20 27.01 6.67
N GLU A 156 7.91 26.24 7.72
CA GLU A 156 7.83 24.78 7.65
C GLU A 156 6.70 24.31 6.74
N LYS A 157 5.53 24.96 6.81
CA LYS A 157 4.40 24.72 5.91
C LYS A 157 4.78 25.01 4.45
N SER A 158 5.31 26.20 4.17
CA SER A 158 5.76 26.60 2.82
C SER A 158 6.83 25.66 2.26
N ARG A 159 7.73 25.11 3.09
CA ARG A 159 8.73 24.12 2.68
C ARG A 159 8.16 22.75 2.35
N LYS A 160 7.09 22.34 3.04
CA LYS A 160 6.39 21.09 2.75
C LYS A 160 5.60 21.20 1.45
N GLU A 161 4.92 22.33 1.25
CA GLU A 161 4.11 22.61 0.07
C GLU A 161 4.99 22.88 -1.17
N MET A 162 6.12 23.59 -1.01
CA MET A 162 7.05 23.93 -2.10
C MET A 162 6.40 24.56 -3.35
N GLU A 163 5.33 25.33 -3.18
CA GLU A 163 4.59 25.90 -4.30
C GLU A 163 5.23 27.16 -4.89
N GLY A 164 6.26 27.70 -4.24
CA GLY A 164 6.91 28.96 -4.61
C GLY A 164 7.64 28.93 -5.96
N PRO A 165 7.81 30.07 -6.64
CA PRO A 165 8.48 30.15 -7.95
C PRO A 165 9.90 29.55 -7.96
N LEU A 166 10.68 29.80 -6.92
CA LEU A 166 12.03 29.23 -6.78
C LEU A 166 12.01 27.70 -6.62
N ASP A 167 10.98 27.17 -5.96
CA ASP A 167 10.87 25.74 -5.70
C ASP A 167 10.43 25.01 -6.97
N ARG A 168 9.54 25.62 -7.78
CA ARG A 168 9.21 25.18 -9.15
C ARG A 168 10.43 25.24 -10.07
N PHE A 169 11.15 26.38 -10.09
CA PHE A 169 12.38 26.54 -10.88
C PHE A 169 13.42 25.48 -10.54
N THR A 170 13.70 25.25 -9.25
CA THR A 170 14.71 24.26 -8.87
C THR A 170 14.27 22.82 -9.19
N THR A 171 12.97 22.52 -9.14
CA THR A 171 12.44 21.22 -9.58
C THR A 171 12.68 21.03 -11.08
N ALA A 172 12.27 22.02 -11.89
CA ALA A 172 12.45 22.00 -13.34
C ALA A 172 13.93 21.97 -13.75
N PHE A 173 14.79 22.73 -13.07
CA PHE A 173 16.23 22.72 -13.29
C PHE A 173 16.83 21.32 -13.12
N TRP A 174 16.55 20.65 -11.99
CA TRP A 174 17.09 19.31 -11.76
C TRP A 174 16.51 18.28 -12.72
N HIS A 175 15.21 18.35 -12.98
CA HIS A 175 14.56 17.43 -13.92
C HIS A 175 15.14 17.58 -15.34
N ARG A 176 15.29 18.81 -15.83
CA ARG A 176 15.83 19.09 -17.17
C ARG A 176 17.32 18.76 -17.30
N THR A 177 18.12 19.09 -16.30
CA THR A 177 19.58 18.90 -16.37
C THR A 177 20.03 17.47 -16.10
N MET A 178 19.30 16.72 -15.27
CA MET A 178 19.67 15.34 -14.90
C MET A 178 18.83 14.28 -15.62
N GLY A 179 17.71 14.64 -16.25
CA GLY A 179 16.78 13.70 -16.86
C GLY A 179 16.24 12.69 -15.84
N THR A 180 16.29 11.40 -16.19
CA THR A 180 15.90 10.30 -15.30
C THR A 180 16.71 10.30 -13.99
N ARG A 181 17.96 10.78 -14.00
CA ARG A 181 18.83 10.81 -12.80
C ARG A 181 18.39 11.83 -11.74
N SER A 182 17.41 12.68 -12.05
CA SER A 182 16.92 13.75 -11.17
C SER A 182 16.33 13.23 -9.86
N TRP A 183 15.83 11.99 -9.80
CA TRP A 183 15.30 11.39 -8.56
C TRP A 183 16.31 11.43 -7.42
N ARG A 184 17.62 11.35 -7.70
CA ARG A 184 18.70 11.43 -6.69
C ARG A 184 18.71 12.76 -5.92
N ARG A 185 18.18 13.83 -6.53
CA ARG A 185 18.02 15.15 -5.91
C ARG A 185 16.60 15.39 -5.42
N LEU A 186 15.62 14.86 -6.14
CA LEU A 186 14.21 15.13 -5.94
C LEU A 186 13.55 14.21 -4.91
N ASP A 187 14.04 13.00 -4.69
CA ASP A 187 13.63 12.10 -3.61
C ASP A 187 14.78 11.16 -3.19
N PRO A 188 15.74 11.66 -2.39
CA PRO A 188 16.91 10.89 -2.01
C PRO A 188 16.60 9.72 -1.07
N HIS A 189 15.37 9.62 -0.53
CA HIS A 189 14.96 8.52 0.33
C HIS A 189 15.08 7.14 -0.35
N LEU A 190 15.01 7.09 -1.69
CA LEU A 190 15.28 5.87 -2.46
C LEU A 190 16.67 5.28 -2.18
N TRP A 191 17.66 6.10 -1.80
CA TRP A 191 18.97 5.62 -1.39
C TRP A 191 18.98 4.89 -0.04
N ASP A 192 18.10 5.26 0.89
CA ASP A 192 18.03 4.61 2.19
C ASP A 192 17.68 3.12 2.00
N MET A 193 16.76 2.82 1.06
CA MET A 193 16.39 1.44 0.70
C MET A 193 17.55 0.70 0.03
N GLU A 194 18.21 1.31 -0.96
CA GLU A 194 19.40 0.73 -1.62
C GLU A 194 20.49 0.37 -0.61
N LEU A 195 20.77 1.25 0.36
CA LEU A 195 21.82 1.02 1.36
C LEU A 195 21.45 -0.08 2.34
N ALA A 196 20.18 -0.20 2.72
CA ALA A 196 19.71 -1.22 3.63
C ALA A 196 19.66 -2.62 2.98
N TYR A 197 19.14 -2.71 1.75
CA TYR A 197 18.92 -3.99 1.07
C TYR A 197 20.16 -4.45 0.31
N GLY A 198 20.90 -3.54 -0.33
CA GLY A 198 21.93 -3.90 -1.29
C GLY A 198 23.03 -4.80 -0.74
N LYS A 199 23.46 -4.57 0.51
CA LYS A 199 24.45 -5.42 1.18
C LYS A 199 23.91 -6.84 1.41
N VAL A 200 22.68 -6.95 1.89
CA VAL A 200 22.03 -8.24 2.18
C VAL A 200 21.80 -9.03 0.90
N ILE A 201 21.37 -8.38 -0.18
CA ILE A 201 21.21 -9.03 -1.49
C ILE A 201 22.55 -9.57 -2.00
N ASP A 202 23.62 -8.77 -1.92
CA ASP A 202 24.95 -9.20 -2.34
C ASP A 202 25.44 -10.41 -1.52
N GLU A 203 25.16 -10.47 -0.21
CA GLU A 203 25.51 -11.59 0.68
C GLU A 203 24.68 -12.86 0.41
N LEU A 204 23.41 -12.70 0.05
CA LEU A 204 22.54 -13.83 -0.28
C LEU A 204 22.90 -14.50 -1.60
N ASP A 205 23.70 -13.85 -2.45
CA ASP A 205 24.19 -14.42 -3.69
C ASP A 205 23.04 -14.96 -4.58
N PRO A 206 22.07 -14.14 -5.03
CA PRO A 206 20.91 -14.61 -5.81
C PRO A 206 21.30 -15.03 -7.24
N ASP A 207 20.57 -15.97 -7.83
CA ASP A 207 20.59 -16.24 -9.28
C ASP A 207 19.54 -15.35 -10.00
N LEU A 208 18.44 -15.04 -9.32
CA LEU A 208 17.38 -14.16 -9.78
C LEU A 208 16.93 -13.21 -8.66
N ILE A 209 16.64 -11.96 -9.03
CA ILE A 209 16.05 -10.96 -8.15
C ILE A 209 14.65 -10.63 -8.69
N HIS A 210 13.62 -10.74 -7.87
CA HIS A 210 12.26 -10.32 -8.20
C HIS A 210 11.94 -9.05 -7.42
N ALA A 211 11.85 -7.93 -8.12
CA ALA A 211 11.62 -6.62 -7.52
C ALA A 211 10.15 -6.22 -7.63
N ASN A 212 9.44 -6.22 -6.48
CA ASN A 212 8.07 -5.74 -6.41
C ASN A 212 8.01 -4.22 -6.39
N ASP A 213 7.35 -3.69 -7.41
CA ASP A 213 7.01 -2.29 -7.59
C ASP A 213 8.20 -1.32 -7.81
N PHE A 214 7.88 -0.06 -8.14
CA PHE A 214 8.81 0.94 -8.67
C PHE A 214 9.96 1.32 -7.72
N ARG A 215 9.81 1.11 -6.40
CA ARG A 215 10.87 1.39 -5.42
C ARG A 215 11.93 0.31 -5.42
N MET A 216 11.53 -0.95 -5.44
CA MET A 216 12.47 -2.08 -5.38
C MET A 216 13.15 -2.32 -6.72
N LEU A 217 12.55 -1.88 -7.83
CA LEU A 217 13.17 -1.96 -9.16
C LEU A 217 14.60 -1.39 -9.17
N GLY A 218 14.81 -0.22 -8.58
CA GLY A 218 16.15 0.38 -8.52
C GLY A 218 17.12 -0.39 -7.64
N VAL A 219 16.63 -0.97 -6.55
CA VAL A 219 17.43 -1.80 -5.64
C VAL A 219 17.89 -3.08 -6.36
N GLY A 220 16.95 -3.77 -6.99
CA GLY A 220 17.22 -4.99 -7.76
C GLY A 220 18.14 -4.74 -8.96
N ALA A 221 17.92 -3.65 -9.71
CA ALA A 221 18.77 -3.27 -10.84
C ALA A 221 20.21 -3.00 -10.42
N ARG A 222 20.43 -2.28 -9.32
CA ARG A 222 21.79 -1.97 -8.85
C ARG A 222 22.49 -3.21 -8.29
N ALA A 223 21.79 -4.08 -7.57
CA ALA A 223 22.33 -5.36 -7.12
C ALA A 223 22.71 -6.25 -8.31
N THR A 224 21.85 -6.35 -9.32
CA THR A 224 22.10 -7.08 -10.56
C THR A 224 23.34 -6.54 -11.28
N LEU A 225 23.47 -5.21 -11.42
CA LEU A 225 24.64 -4.58 -12.02
C LEU A 225 25.94 -4.87 -11.24
N ARG A 226 25.89 -4.85 -9.90
CA ARG A 226 27.05 -5.21 -9.06
C ARG A 226 27.45 -6.68 -9.26
N ALA A 227 26.48 -7.59 -9.29
CA ALA A 227 26.74 -9.01 -9.49
C ALA A 227 27.31 -9.30 -10.89
N ARG A 228 26.73 -8.70 -11.94
CA ARG A 228 27.23 -8.81 -13.33
C ARG A 228 28.64 -8.24 -13.49
N ALA A 229 28.95 -7.13 -12.83
CA ALA A 229 30.31 -6.58 -12.81
C ALA A 229 31.33 -7.51 -12.14
N ARG A 230 30.88 -8.42 -11.25
CA ARG A 230 31.71 -9.49 -10.64
C ARG A 230 31.68 -10.80 -11.45
N GLY A 231 31.14 -10.78 -12.67
CA GLY A 231 31.08 -11.95 -13.56
C GLY A 231 29.94 -12.92 -13.30
N ARG A 232 28.95 -12.56 -12.47
CA ARG A 232 27.77 -13.40 -12.19
C ARG A 232 26.58 -13.00 -13.05
N ASP A 233 25.98 -13.97 -13.74
CA ASP A 233 24.82 -13.75 -14.60
C ASP A 233 23.49 -13.74 -13.80
N VAL A 234 23.34 -12.76 -12.92
CA VAL A 234 22.09 -12.58 -12.14
C VAL A 234 21.00 -11.97 -13.02
N LYS A 235 19.77 -12.45 -12.88
CA LYS A 235 18.59 -11.95 -13.61
C LYS A 235 17.72 -11.05 -12.74
N LEU A 236 17.05 -10.08 -13.36
CA LEU A 236 16.11 -9.18 -12.72
C LEU A 236 14.72 -9.32 -13.34
N VAL A 237 13.74 -9.67 -12.51
CA VAL A 237 12.31 -9.55 -12.83
C VAL A 237 11.77 -8.30 -12.14
N TRP A 238 11.10 -7.43 -12.90
CA TRP A 238 10.36 -6.30 -12.36
C TRP A 238 8.87 -6.63 -12.35
N ASP A 239 8.26 -6.65 -11.16
CA ASP A 239 6.82 -6.81 -11.02
C ASP A 239 6.14 -5.46 -10.78
N ALA A 240 5.42 -4.97 -11.80
CA ALA A 240 4.78 -3.66 -11.79
C ALA A 240 3.31 -3.77 -11.40
N HIS A 241 2.95 -3.24 -10.22
CA HIS A 241 1.61 -3.38 -9.65
C HIS A 241 0.65 -2.25 -10.06
N GLU A 242 1.19 -1.08 -10.41
CA GLU A 242 0.41 0.10 -10.79
C GLU A 242 1.04 0.82 -11.98
N PHE A 243 0.22 1.60 -12.71
CA PHE A 243 0.75 2.60 -13.62
C PHE A 243 1.18 3.83 -12.82
N LEU A 244 2.46 3.86 -12.43
CA LEU A 244 3.04 4.91 -11.58
C LEU A 244 2.68 6.35 -12.02
N PRO A 245 2.65 6.74 -13.30
CA PRO A 245 2.26 8.11 -13.68
C PRO A 245 0.82 8.47 -13.34
N GLY A 246 -0.06 7.47 -13.27
CA GLY A 246 -1.48 7.63 -13.00
C GLY A 246 -1.89 7.45 -11.53
N ILE A 247 -0.95 7.18 -10.62
CA ILE A 247 -1.30 6.98 -9.20
C ILE A 247 -1.62 8.31 -8.53
N LYS A 248 -2.48 8.24 -7.51
CA LYS A 248 -2.51 9.28 -6.49
C LYS A 248 -1.21 9.19 -5.68
N PRO A 249 -0.40 10.26 -5.60
CA PRO A 249 0.89 10.20 -4.91
C PRO A 249 0.77 9.71 -3.46
N TRP A 250 1.53 8.69 -3.10
CA TRP A 250 1.57 8.17 -1.72
C TRP A 250 2.19 9.17 -0.74
N ASN A 251 2.96 10.11 -1.26
CA ASN A 251 3.50 11.23 -0.51
C ASN A 251 3.01 12.53 -1.18
N PRO A 252 2.35 13.45 -0.44
CA PRO A 252 1.79 14.68 -0.99
C PRO A 252 2.87 15.68 -1.46
N HIS A 253 4.15 15.42 -1.19
CA HIS A 253 5.23 16.30 -1.56
C HIS A 253 5.39 16.40 -3.09
N PRO A 254 5.37 17.61 -3.71
CA PRO A 254 5.27 17.77 -5.18
C PRO A 254 6.38 17.12 -6.01
N ARG A 255 7.58 16.98 -5.44
CA ARG A 255 8.72 16.33 -6.11
C ARG A 255 8.70 14.80 -6.06
N TRP A 256 7.90 14.22 -5.18
CA TRP A 256 7.94 12.78 -4.94
C TRP A 256 7.55 12.01 -6.19
N HIS A 257 6.38 12.30 -6.76
CA HIS A 257 5.86 11.56 -7.92
C HIS A 257 6.76 11.69 -9.15
N LEU A 258 7.24 12.91 -9.40
CA LEU A 258 8.24 13.18 -10.45
C LEU A 258 9.53 12.37 -10.24
N ALA A 259 10.01 12.27 -9.00
CA ALA A 259 11.21 11.51 -8.68
C ALA A 259 10.99 10.01 -8.84
N GLN A 260 9.84 9.48 -8.40
CA GLN A 260 9.51 8.06 -8.55
C GLN A 260 9.40 7.68 -10.03
N CYS A 261 8.69 8.48 -10.85
CA CYS A 261 8.64 8.28 -12.31
C CYS A 261 10.03 8.31 -12.95
N ALA A 262 10.89 9.25 -12.54
CA ALA A 262 12.26 9.35 -13.07
C ALA A 262 13.14 8.15 -12.65
N HIS A 263 12.93 7.63 -11.44
CA HIS A 263 13.59 6.42 -10.93
C HIS A 263 13.18 5.16 -11.71
N GLU A 264 11.88 4.97 -11.90
CA GLU A 264 11.33 3.87 -12.69
C GLU A 264 11.85 3.89 -14.14
N LEU A 265 11.82 5.06 -14.80
CA LEU A 265 12.37 5.22 -16.15
C LEU A 265 13.89 5.01 -16.22
N GLU A 266 14.63 5.28 -15.15
CA GLU A 266 16.06 5.00 -15.13
C GLU A 266 16.32 3.49 -15.13
N TYR A 267 15.61 2.75 -14.29
CA TYR A 267 15.96 1.38 -13.95
C TYR A 267 15.17 0.29 -14.70
N SER A 268 14.00 0.61 -15.25
CA SER A 268 13.17 -0.32 -16.03
C SER A 268 13.94 -1.01 -17.17
N ARG A 269 14.88 -0.31 -17.80
CA ARG A 269 15.74 -0.85 -18.87
C ARG A 269 16.64 -2.03 -18.46
N PHE A 270 16.85 -2.23 -17.15
CA PHE A 270 17.72 -3.29 -16.64
C PHE A 270 16.97 -4.56 -16.26
N ALA A 271 15.62 -4.54 -16.31
CA ALA A 271 14.82 -5.74 -16.10
C ALA A 271 14.99 -6.69 -17.29
N ASP A 272 15.28 -7.96 -17.00
CA ASP A 272 15.35 -9.03 -18.01
C ASP A 272 13.94 -9.55 -18.35
N ALA A 273 12.99 -9.45 -17.42
CA ALA A 273 11.57 -9.64 -17.67
C ALA A 273 10.74 -8.68 -16.82
N VAL A 274 9.52 -8.41 -17.28
CA VAL A 274 8.54 -7.59 -16.55
C VAL A 274 7.27 -8.41 -16.37
N THR A 275 6.71 -8.41 -15.16
CA THR A 275 5.39 -8.94 -14.84
C THR A 275 4.47 -7.81 -14.42
N THR A 276 3.16 -7.98 -14.60
CA THR A 276 2.18 -6.99 -14.18
C THR A 276 0.80 -7.61 -13.98
N VAL A 277 -0.16 -6.82 -13.49
CA VAL A 277 -1.44 -7.33 -12.97
C VAL A 277 -2.61 -7.27 -13.96
N SER A 278 -2.44 -6.66 -15.13
CA SER A 278 -3.49 -6.62 -16.16
C SER A 278 -2.92 -6.46 -17.57
N ASP A 279 -3.71 -6.89 -18.56
CA ASP A 279 -3.33 -6.79 -19.97
C ASP A 279 -3.21 -5.33 -20.44
N THR A 280 -4.13 -4.47 -20.00
CA THR A 280 -4.08 -3.02 -20.29
C THR A 280 -2.81 -2.39 -19.74
N LEU A 281 -2.43 -2.72 -18.49
CA LEU A 281 -1.19 -2.21 -17.89
C LEU A 281 0.05 -2.76 -18.61
N ALA A 282 0.04 -4.02 -19.05
CA ALA A 282 1.12 -4.61 -19.83
C ALA A 282 1.39 -3.80 -21.11
N GLY A 283 0.35 -3.42 -21.85
CA GLY A 283 0.47 -2.55 -23.02
C GLY A 283 1.05 -1.17 -22.69
N MET A 284 0.55 -0.53 -21.64
CA MET A 284 1.02 0.80 -21.20
C MET A 284 2.48 0.78 -20.74
N LEU A 285 2.90 -0.26 -20.01
CA LEU A 285 4.30 -0.44 -19.59
C LEU A 285 5.21 -0.71 -20.79
N GLN A 286 4.77 -1.55 -21.73
CA GLN A 286 5.52 -1.85 -22.94
C GLN A 286 5.79 -0.58 -23.76
N GLU A 287 4.77 0.25 -23.97
CA GLU A 287 4.89 1.51 -24.69
C GLU A 287 5.78 2.51 -23.92
N ARG A 288 5.45 2.78 -22.65
CA ARG A 288 6.12 3.79 -21.83
C ARG A 288 7.62 3.52 -21.66
N HIS A 289 8.00 2.26 -21.47
CA HIS A 289 9.38 1.87 -21.21
C HIS A 289 10.08 1.31 -22.44
N SER A 290 9.39 1.25 -23.60
CA SER A 290 9.89 0.65 -24.84
C SER A 290 10.46 -0.76 -24.59
N LEU A 291 9.70 -1.57 -23.85
CA LEU A 291 10.11 -2.93 -23.48
C LEU A 291 10.18 -3.81 -24.73
N LYS A 292 11.23 -4.62 -24.84
CA LYS A 292 11.44 -5.52 -25.98
C LYS A 292 10.38 -6.61 -26.07
N GLU A 293 9.93 -7.07 -24.92
CA GLU A 293 8.89 -8.07 -24.77
C GLU A 293 7.69 -7.44 -24.04
N ARG A 294 6.50 -7.91 -24.38
CA ARG A 294 5.29 -7.55 -23.62
C ARG A 294 5.41 -8.14 -22.20
N PRO A 295 5.10 -7.38 -21.14
CA PRO A 295 5.06 -7.92 -19.79
C PRO A 295 4.15 -9.14 -19.67
N ALA A 296 4.56 -10.13 -18.89
CA ALA A 296 3.69 -11.25 -18.55
C ALA A 296 2.62 -10.79 -17.55
N VAL A 297 1.36 -11.17 -17.80
CA VAL A 297 0.25 -10.82 -16.90
C VAL A 297 0.12 -11.91 -15.85
N VAL A 298 0.26 -11.53 -14.58
CA VAL A 298 0.12 -12.37 -13.39
C VAL A 298 -0.93 -11.69 -12.52
N LEU A 299 -2.15 -12.21 -12.54
CA LEU A 299 -3.29 -11.61 -11.82
C LEU A 299 -3.11 -11.73 -10.30
N ASN A 300 -3.73 -10.83 -9.53
CA ASN A 300 -3.88 -11.03 -8.09
C ASN A 300 -5.18 -11.79 -7.82
N ALA A 301 -5.15 -13.10 -8.11
CA ALA A 301 -6.25 -14.04 -7.95
C ALA A 301 -6.27 -14.68 -6.55
N PRO A 302 -7.44 -15.08 -6.01
CA PRO A 302 -7.51 -15.88 -4.78
C PRO A 302 -6.90 -17.28 -4.98
N ASP A 303 -6.50 -17.92 -3.88
CA ASP A 303 -6.09 -19.32 -3.89
C ASP A 303 -7.31 -20.21 -4.20
N ALA A 304 -7.13 -21.23 -5.05
CA ALA A 304 -8.18 -22.21 -5.34
C ALA A 304 -8.47 -23.09 -4.12
N GLU A 305 -7.41 -23.48 -3.42
CA GLU A 305 -7.45 -24.27 -2.19
C GLU A 305 -6.71 -23.53 -1.07
N VAL A 306 -7.32 -23.50 0.11
CA VAL A 306 -6.67 -23.01 1.34
C VAL A 306 -6.01 -24.17 2.08
N SER A 307 -4.99 -23.89 2.89
CA SER A 307 -4.30 -24.95 3.64
C SER A 307 -5.27 -25.66 4.60
N PRO A 308 -5.03 -26.93 4.98
CA PRO A 308 -5.88 -27.64 5.94
C PRO A 308 -6.07 -26.89 7.27
N GLU A 309 -5.03 -26.21 7.75
CA GLU A 309 -5.08 -25.39 8.95
C GLU A 309 -6.01 -24.18 8.75
N GLN A 310 -5.87 -23.48 7.63
CA GLN A 310 -6.73 -22.34 7.27
C GLN A 310 -8.19 -22.76 7.04
N ALA A 311 -8.41 -23.94 6.45
CA ALA A 311 -9.74 -24.50 6.23
C ALA A 311 -10.45 -24.84 7.54
N ALA A 312 -9.70 -25.29 8.54
CA ALA A 312 -10.20 -25.65 9.87
C ALA A 312 -10.58 -24.43 10.73
N GLU A 313 -10.05 -23.24 10.43
CA GLU A 313 -10.44 -22.02 11.12
C GLU A 313 -11.92 -21.67 10.82
N PRO A 314 -12.73 -21.34 11.85
CA PRO A 314 -14.11 -20.95 11.64
C PRO A 314 -14.16 -19.61 10.88
N VAL A 315 -14.95 -19.59 9.80
CA VAL A 315 -15.23 -18.37 9.05
C VAL A 315 -16.45 -17.70 9.69
N PRO A 316 -16.38 -16.41 10.07
CA PRO A 316 -17.55 -15.69 10.56
C PRO A 316 -18.69 -15.72 9.55
N ASP A 317 -19.94 -15.69 10.01
CA ASP A 317 -21.09 -15.59 9.11
C ASP A 317 -21.43 -14.11 8.83
N LEU A 318 -21.43 -13.72 7.55
CA LEU A 318 -21.68 -12.34 7.14
C LEU A 318 -23.10 -11.88 7.48
N ARG A 319 -24.11 -12.74 7.32
CA ARG A 319 -25.52 -12.38 7.57
C ARG A 319 -25.81 -12.31 9.07
N GLU A 320 -25.22 -13.19 9.86
CA GLU A 320 -25.28 -13.15 11.33
C GLU A 320 -24.66 -11.86 11.87
N LEU A 321 -23.50 -11.45 11.35
CA LEU A 321 -22.86 -10.18 11.73
C LEU A 321 -23.70 -8.96 11.35
N CYS A 322 -24.47 -9.04 10.27
CA CYS A 322 -25.45 -8.02 9.87
C CYS A 322 -26.78 -8.11 10.65
N GLY A 323 -27.03 -9.20 11.38
CA GLY A 323 -28.31 -9.44 12.07
C GLY A 323 -29.50 -9.61 11.13
N ILE A 324 -29.29 -10.12 9.91
CA ILE A 324 -30.34 -10.26 8.88
C ILE A 324 -30.66 -11.72 8.56
N GLY A 325 -31.87 -11.97 8.04
CA GLY A 325 -32.31 -13.30 7.59
C GLY A 325 -31.70 -13.73 6.26
N ALA A 326 -31.91 -14.99 5.90
CA ALA A 326 -31.43 -15.57 4.63
C ALA A 326 -32.09 -14.93 3.40
N ASP A 327 -33.35 -14.52 3.50
CA ASP A 327 -34.13 -13.97 2.38
C ASP A 327 -33.95 -12.45 2.19
N VAL A 328 -33.15 -11.79 3.03
CA VAL A 328 -32.94 -10.34 2.98
C VAL A 328 -31.87 -10.01 1.94
N PRO A 329 -32.16 -9.24 0.88
CA PRO A 329 -31.15 -8.89 -0.13
C PRO A 329 -29.97 -8.12 0.46
N LEU A 330 -28.75 -8.63 0.26
CA LEU A 330 -27.51 -8.05 0.77
C LEU A 330 -26.52 -7.74 -0.35
N THR A 331 -26.17 -6.45 -0.49
CA THR A 331 -25.05 -6.01 -1.31
C THR A 331 -23.78 -5.91 -0.46
N VAL A 332 -22.63 -6.27 -1.02
CA VAL A 332 -21.35 -6.22 -0.29
C VAL A 332 -20.25 -5.47 -1.03
N TYR A 333 -19.48 -4.70 -0.28
CA TYR A 333 -18.19 -4.16 -0.70
C TYR A 333 -17.10 -4.63 0.25
N SER A 334 -16.02 -5.23 -0.28
CA SER A 334 -14.82 -5.61 0.49
C SER A 334 -13.60 -4.76 0.13
N GLY A 335 -12.79 -4.40 1.13
CA GLY A 335 -11.45 -3.82 0.93
C GLY A 335 -11.32 -2.36 1.38
N ALA A 336 -10.28 -1.68 0.87
CA ALA A 336 -9.96 -0.31 1.32
C ALA A 336 -11.10 0.67 1.00
N ALA A 337 -11.49 1.48 1.99
CA ALA A 337 -12.50 2.51 1.84
C ALA A 337 -11.86 3.89 1.69
N ALA A 338 -12.26 4.62 0.65
CA ALA A 338 -11.85 6.00 0.40
C ALA A 338 -12.85 6.67 -0.55
N PRO A 339 -12.95 8.01 -0.60
CA PRO A 339 -13.89 8.71 -1.48
C PRO A 339 -13.81 8.27 -2.95
N GLN A 340 -12.59 8.10 -3.50
CA GLN A 340 -12.42 7.65 -4.89
C GLN A 340 -12.87 6.20 -5.16
N ARG A 341 -13.26 5.45 -4.12
CA ARG A 341 -13.81 4.09 -4.24
C ARG A 341 -15.33 4.08 -4.38
N GLY A 342 -16.00 5.23 -4.20
CA GLY A 342 -17.42 5.45 -4.49
C GLY A 342 -18.40 4.69 -3.62
N LEU A 343 -18.07 4.38 -2.37
CA LEU A 343 -18.97 3.62 -1.48
C LEU A 343 -20.23 4.42 -1.12
N ASP A 344 -20.17 5.75 -1.23
CA ASP A 344 -21.28 6.67 -0.98
C ASP A 344 -22.51 6.33 -1.83
N ILE A 345 -22.34 5.94 -3.10
CA ILE A 345 -23.47 5.57 -3.97
C ILE A 345 -24.28 4.39 -3.40
N MET A 346 -23.64 3.47 -2.69
CA MET A 346 -24.29 2.31 -2.08
C MET A 346 -25.13 2.70 -0.86
N VAL A 347 -24.88 3.87 -0.27
CA VAL A 347 -25.67 4.44 0.83
C VAL A 347 -26.77 5.35 0.27
N GLU A 348 -26.43 6.23 -0.67
CA GLU A 348 -27.38 7.17 -1.32
C GLU A 348 -28.52 6.47 -2.05
N SER A 349 -28.32 5.23 -2.49
CA SER A 349 -29.32 4.42 -3.21
C SER A 349 -30.29 3.65 -2.30
N LEU A 350 -29.97 3.47 -1.02
CA LEU A 350 -30.80 2.70 -0.09
C LEU A 350 -32.24 3.21 0.02
N PRO A 351 -32.55 4.52 -0.02
CA PRO A 351 -33.94 5.01 -0.06
C PRO A 351 -34.76 4.50 -1.25
N GLN A 352 -34.11 4.15 -2.37
CA GLN A 352 -34.77 3.65 -3.59
C GLN A 352 -34.80 2.10 -3.68
N LEU A 353 -34.24 1.44 -2.67
CA LEU A 353 -34.06 0.00 -2.54
C LEU A 353 -34.55 -0.45 -1.15
N PRO A 354 -35.88 -0.43 -0.88
CA PRO A 354 -36.42 -0.47 0.48
C PRO A 354 -36.11 -1.76 1.26
N ASP A 355 -35.84 -2.88 0.59
CA ASP A 355 -35.56 -4.18 1.22
C ASP A 355 -34.07 -4.55 1.21
N VAL A 356 -33.24 -3.74 0.56
CA VAL A 356 -31.82 -4.04 0.37
C VAL A 356 -31.02 -3.53 1.56
N HIS A 357 -30.12 -4.38 2.05
CA HIS A 357 -29.06 -4.02 2.99
C HIS A 357 -27.71 -3.91 2.28
N THR A 358 -26.81 -3.12 2.85
CA THR A 358 -25.45 -2.91 2.34
C THR A 358 -24.44 -3.23 3.44
N ALA A 359 -23.47 -4.10 3.13
CA ALA A 359 -22.34 -4.40 4.01
C ALA A 359 -21.01 -3.87 3.45
N PHE A 360 -20.27 -3.15 4.29
CA PHE A 360 -18.90 -2.71 4.03
C PHE A 360 -17.92 -3.50 4.89
N VAL A 361 -17.14 -4.39 4.26
CA VAL A 361 -16.09 -5.19 4.89
C VAL A 361 -14.74 -4.47 4.73
N VAL A 362 -14.33 -3.74 5.77
CA VAL A 362 -13.21 -2.77 5.69
C VAL A 362 -12.20 -2.96 6.82
N LEU A 363 -10.94 -2.60 6.57
CA LEU A 363 -9.86 -2.74 7.57
C LEU A 363 -10.05 -1.85 8.80
N ASN A 364 -10.53 -0.62 8.59
CA ASN A 364 -10.77 0.35 9.66
C ASN A 364 -12.22 0.85 9.59
N THR A 365 -13.07 0.20 10.39
CA THR A 365 -14.50 0.50 10.51
C THR A 365 -14.74 1.90 11.10
N GLU A 366 -13.79 2.45 11.85
CA GLU A 366 -13.88 3.77 12.49
C GLU A 366 -13.18 4.89 11.71
N SER A 367 -12.78 4.63 10.46
CA SER A 367 -12.12 5.65 9.64
C SER A 367 -13.02 6.86 9.41
N ASP A 368 -12.43 8.05 9.22
CA ASP A 368 -13.17 9.29 8.96
C ASP A 368 -14.19 9.13 7.83
N TYR A 369 -13.83 8.42 6.76
CA TYR A 369 -14.73 8.18 5.64
C TYR A 369 -15.89 7.25 6.00
N MET A 370 -15.67 6.19 6.80
CA MET A 370 -16.76 5.34 7.28
C MET A 370 -17.72 6.11 8.19
N ARG A 371 -17.20 6.97 9.07
CA ARG A 371 -18.03 7.85 9.90
C ARG A 371 -18.91 8.76 9.06
N THR A 372 -18.37 9.36 7.99
CA THR A 372 -19.17 10.19 7.08
C THR A 372 -20.28 9.40 6.37
N LEU A 373 -20.05 8.13 6.04
CA LEU A 373 -21.09 7.28 5.43
C LEU A 373 -22.16 6.87 6.45
N SER A 374 -21.78 6.61 7.70
CA SER A 374 -22.74 6.34 8.79
C SER A 374 -23.62 7.56 9.08
N GLU A 375 -23.03 8.74 9.22
CA GLU A 375 -23.77 10.01 9.39
C GLU A 375 -24.74 10.23 8.22
N ARG A 376 -24.29 9.94 6.99
CA ARG A 376 -25.15 10.06 5.81
C ARG A 376 -26.31 9.07 5.81
N ALA A 377 -26.10 7.83 6.27
CA ALA A 377 -27.17 6.85 6.42
C ALA A 377 -28.21 7.29 7.46
N GLU A 378 -27.78 7.95 8.54
CA GLU A 378 -28.69 8.54 9.54
C GLU A 378 -29.55 9.65 8.94
N GLU A 379 -28.94 10.57 8.18
CA GLU A 379 -29.66 11.64 7.48
C GLU A 379 -30.72 11.10 6.50
N LEU A 380 -30.41 9.99 5.83
CA LEU A 380 -31.30 9.33 4.87
C LEU A 380 -32.34 8.41 5.54
N GLY A 381 -32.22 8.15 6.85
CA GLY A 381 -33.12 7.25 7.58
C GLY A 381 -32.95 5.77 7.19
N VAL A 382 -31.72 5.36 6.85
CA VAL A 382 -31.40 3.99 6.38
C VAL A 382 -30.31 3.30 7.22
N SER A 383 -30.02 3.81 8.41
CA SER A 383 -28.95 3.30 9.27
C SER A 383 -29.11 1.83 9.68
N ASP A 384 -30.35 1.35 9.80
CA ASP A 384 -30.67 -0.05 10.10
C ASP A 384 -30.32 -1.01 8.94
N ARG A 385 -30.05 -0.47 7.75
CA ARG A 385 -29.70 -1.22 6.54
C ARG A 385 -28.25 -1.08 6.11
N LEU A 386 -27.45 -0.28 6.81
CA LEU A 386 -26.02 -0.12 6.57
C LEU A 386 -25.21 -0.86 7.64
N HIS A 387 -24.38 -1.82 7.20
CA HIS A 387 -23.53 -2.64 8.06
C HIS A 387 -22.06 -2.35 7.79
N ILE A 388 -21.30 -1.94 8.80
CA ILE A 388 -19.85 -1.70 8.66
C ILE A 388 -19.10 -2.74 9.48
N LEU A 389 -18.45 -3.67 8.79
CA LEU A 389 -17.88 -4.90 9.34
C LEU A 389 -16.35 -4.88 9.28
N PRO A 390 -15.67 -5.52 10.25
CA PRO A 390 -14.23 -5.61 10.26
C PRO A 390 -13.70 -6.50 9.13
N TYR A 391 -12.43 -6.30 8.79
CA TYR A 391 -11.69 -7.15 7.87
C TYR A 391 -11.62 -8.61 8.34
N VAL A 392 -11.78 -9.54 7.41
CA VAL A 392 -11.48 -10.97 7.57
C VAL A 392 -10.18 -11.32 6.84
N PRO A 393 -9.38 -12.28 7.32
CA PRO A 393 -8.18 -12.74 6.61
C PRO A 393 -8.45 -13.12 5.15
N HIS A 394 -7.49 -12.86 4.26
CA HIS A 394 -7.64 -13.09 2.81
C HIS A 394 -8.01 -14.54 2.44
N TYR A 395 -7.60 -15.54 3.22
CA TYR A 395 -7.97 -16.94 3.00
C TYR A 395 -9.43 -17.26 3.41
N GLN A 396 -10.07 -16.40 4.20
CA GLN A 396 -11.49 -16.54 4.58
C GLN A 396 -12.41 -15.71 3.69
N VAL A 397 -11.88 -14.70 2.98
CA VAL A 397 -12.68 -13.65 2.34
C VAL A 397 -13.69 -14.18 1.32
N VAL A 398 -13.32 -15.16 0.50
CA VAL A 398 -14.22 -15.74 -0.52
C VAL A 398 -15.42 -16.42 0.14
N ARG A 399 -15.16 -17.29 1.13
CA ARG A 399 -16.21 -17.98 1.90
C ARG A 399 -17.09 -17.00 2.67
N PHE A 400 -16.50 -15.95 3.24
CA PHE A 400 -17.21 -14.91 3.97
C PHE A 400 -18.16 -14.13 3.06
N LEU A 401 -17.70 -13.75 1.86
CA LEU A 401 -18.47 -12.96 0.90
C LEU A 401 -19.55 -13.77 0.19
N ALA A 402 -19.40 -15.09 0.07
CA ALA A 402 -20.37 -15.97 -0.59
C ALA A 402 -21.77 -15.96 0.05
N ALA A 403 -21.90 -15.44 1.27
CA ALA A 403 -23.18 -15.25 1.94
C ALA A 403 -23.98 -14.02 1.46
N ALA A 404 -23.35 -13.09 0.72
CA ALA A 404 -24.03 -11.94 0.11
C ALA A 404 -24.82 -12.33 -1.15
N ASP A 405 -25.67 -11.42 -1.63
CA ASP A 405 -26.44 -11.65 -2.87
C ASP A 405 -25.72 -11.11 -4.11
N LEU A 406 -24.97 -10.01 -3.97
CA LEU A 406 -24.19 -9.40 -5.05
C LEU A 406 -22.99 -8.60 -4.52
N GLY A 407 -21.92 -8.58 -5.30
CA GLY A 407 -20.68 -7.85 -5.00
C GLY A 407 -20.59 -6.55 -5.78
N VAL A 408 -20.29 -5.44 -5.10
CA VAL A 408 -20.27 -4.10 -5.71
C VAL A 408 -18.86 -3.53 -5.79
N ILE A 409 -18.54 -2.95 -6.95
CA ILE A 409 -17.27 -2.23 -7.22
C ILE A 409 -17.59 -0.85 -7.82
N PRO A 410 -17.91 0.16 -6.97
CA PRO A 410 -18.43 1.44 -7.44
C PRO A 410 -17.33 2.49 -7.65
N ILE A 411 -16.16 2.09 -8.13
CA ILE A 411 -14.97 2.96 -8.13
C ILE A 411 -15.06 4.08 -9.18
N HIS A 412 -14.51 5.26 -8.88
CA HIS A 412 -14.59 6.41 -9.80
C HIS A 412 -13.55 6.31 -10.91
N HIS A 413 -13.73 7.08 -11.99
CA HIS A 413 -12.77 7.20 -13.09
C HIS A 413 -11.44 7.82 -12.62
N TRP A 414 -10.45 6.96 -12.45
CA TRP A 414 -9.06 7.34 -12.15
C TRP A 414 -8.14 6.50 -13.04
N PRO A 415 -6.96 7.01 -13.46
CA PRO A 415 -6.13 6.31 -14.43
C PRO A 415 -5.82 4.85 -14.08
N ASN A 416 -5.56 4.54 -12.81
CA ASN A 416 -5.32 3.16 -12.37
C ASN A 416 -6.60 2.31 -12.22
N HIS A 417 -7.75 2.95 -11.98
CA HIS A 417 -9.04 2.27 -11.94
C HIS A 417 -9.51 1.84 -13.34
N GLU A 418 -9.14 2.60 -14.38
CA GLU A 418 -9.49 2.27 -15.77
C GLU A 418 -8.81 1.00 -16.30
N ILE A 419 -7.67 0.62 -15.72
CA ILE A 419 -6.74 -0.33 -16.34
C ILE A 419 -6.57 -1.64 -15.56
N ALA A 420 -7.18 -1.78 -14.38
CA ALA A 420 -6.91 -2.89 -13.47
C ALA A 420 -8.14 -3.77 -13.24
N LEU A 421 -7.92 -5.09 -13.26
CA LEU A 421 -8.81 -6.04 -12.59
C LEU A 421 -8.32 -6.18 -11.15
N ILE A 422 -9.03 -5.55 -10.23
CA ILE A 422 -8.63 -5.50 -8.83
C ILE A 422 -8.99 -6.81 -8.10
N THR A 423 -8.29 -7.12 -7.01
CA THR A 423 -8.43 -8.40 -6.27
C THR A 423 -9.89 -8.78 -5.97
N LYS A 424 -10.70 -7.82 -5.48
CA LYS A 424 -12.11 -8.08 -5.14
C LYS A 424 -12.97 -8.54 -6.31
N PHE A 425 -12.59 -8.19 -7.55
CA PHE A 425 -13.27 -8.68 -8.74
C PHE A 425 -13.20 -10.21 -8.81
N PHE A 426 -12.00 -10.76 -8.57
CA PHE A 426 -11.78 -12.20 -8.53
C PHE A 426 -12.37 -12.82 -7.27
N GLU A 427 -12.27 -12.17 -6.11
CA GLU A 427 -12.89 -12.65 -4.86
C GLU A 427 -14.41 -12.82 -5.01
N TYR A 428 -15.10 -11.83 -5.62
CA TYR A 428 -16.55 -11.91 -5.86
C TYR A 428 -16.90 -13.00 -6.88
N SER A 429 -16.07 -13.16 -7.91
CA SER A 429 -16.26 -14.21 -8.93
C SER A 429 -16.13 -15.61 -8.30
N HIS A 430 -15.13 -15.83 -7.47
CA HIS A 430 -14.94 -17.08 -6.72
C HIS A 430 -15.99 -17.31 -5.64
N ALA A 431 -16.52 -16.23 -5.05
CA ALA A 431 -17.68 -16.27 -4.16
C ALA A 431 -19.00 -16.50 -4.93
N ARG A 432 -18.95 -16.62 -6.26
CA ARG A 432 -20.09 -16.83 -7.17
C ARG A 432 -21.16 -15.73 -7.04
N LEU A 433 -20.73 -14.53 -6.69
CA LEU A 433 -21.61 -13.36 -6.62
C LEU A 433 -21.78 -12.75 -8.01
N PRO A 434 -22.99 -12.37 -8.43
CA PRO A 434 -23.16 -11.38 -9.50
C PRO A 434 -22.43 -10.08 -9.15
N LEU A 435 -21.84 -9.44 -10.15
CA LEU A 435 -21.11 -8.18 -9.95
C LEU A 435 -21.94 -6.97 -10.38
N ILE A 436 -21.79 -5.87 -9.65
CA ILE A 436 -22.19 -4.54 -10.10
C ILE A 436 -20.95 -3.67 -10.10
N VAL A 437 -20.51 -3.27 -11.27
CA VAL A 437 -19.27 -2.49 -11.46
C VAL A 437 -19.58 -1.14 -12.08
N SER A 438 -18.87 -0.10 -11.67
CA SER A 438 -18.89 1.16 -12.40
C SER A 438 -18.30 0.98 -13.81
N ASP A 439 -18.60 1.89 -14.72
CA ASP A 439 -18.16 1.93 -16.11
C ASP A 439 -16.67 2.28 -16.31
N VAL A 440 -15.83 1.99 -15.31
CA VAL A 440 -14.38 1.98 -15.49
C VAL A 440 -13.99 0.87 -16.47
N LYS A 441 -13.17 1.24 -17.45
CA LYS A 441 -13.01 0.52 -18.71
C LYS A 441 -12.76 -0.99 -18.55
N THR A 442 -11.66 -1.36 -17.88
CA THR A 442 -11.21 -2.77 -17.85
C THR A 442 -12.21 -3.70 -17.14
N MET A 443 -12.81 -3.26 -16.02
CA MET A 443 -13.79 -4.09 -15.31
C MET A 443 -15.15 -4.09 -16.01
N GLY A 444 -15.60 -2.93 -16.52
CA GLY A 444 -16.85 -2.84 -17.28
C GLY A 444 -16.82 -3.73 -18.53
N GLU A 445 -15.75 -3.67 -19.32
CA GLU A 445 -15.54 -4.55 -20.48
C GLU A 445 -15.52 -6.03 -20.07
N MET A 446 -14.89 -6.37 -18.93
CA MET A 446 -14.83 -7.75 -18.43
C MET A 446 -16.21 -8.28 -18.01
N VAL A 447 -16.98 -7.49 -17.27
CA VAL A 447 -18.34 -7.86 -16.84
C VAL A 447 -19.25 -8.05 -18.05
N GLN A 448 -19.20 -7.15 -19.03
CA GLN A 448 -19.98 -7.26 -20.26
C GLN A 448 -19.59 -8.49 -21.08
N ARG A 449 -18.28 -8.78 -21.19
CA ARG A 449 -17.76 -9.92 -21.96
C ARG A 449 -18.14 -11.26 -21.34
N THR A 450 -18.09 -11.37 -20.02
CA THR A 450 -18.38 -12.63 -19.30
C THR A 450 -19.88 -12.82 -19.07
N GLY A 451 -20.62 -11.73 -18.87
CA GLY A 451 -22.03 -11.71 -18.53
C GLY A 451 -22.30 -11.96 -17.04
N GLN A 452 -21.29 -11.80 -16.17
CA GLN A 452 -21.36 -12.13 -14.74
C GLN A 452 -21.96 -11.01 -13.86
N GLY A 453 -22.55 -9.98 -14.46
CA GLY A 453 -23.07 -8.84 -13.74
C GLY A 453 -23.55 -7.70 -14.63
N GLU A 454 -23.79 -6.55 -14.00
CA GLU A 454 -24.22 -5.32 -14.63
C GLU A 454 -23.17 -4.21 -14.50
N VAL A 455 -23.14 -3.32 -15.48
CA VAL A 455 -22.32 -2.11 -15.46
C VAL A 455 -23.23 -0.91 -15.26
N PHE A 456 -22.81 0.03 -14.42
CA PHE A 456 -23.50 1.30 -14.21
C PHE A 456 -22.54 2.47 -14.38
N ARG A 457 -23.06 3.64 -14.70
CA ARG A 457 -22.27 4.87 -14.81
C ARG A 457 -21.76 5.33 -13.45
N ALA A 458 -20.45 5.54 -13.31
CA ALA A 458 -19.86 6.03 -12.09
C ALA A 458 -20.54 7.32 -11.60
N GLU A 459 -20.77 7.41 -10.28
CA GLU A 459 -21.39 8.57 -9.63
C GLU A 459 -22.88 8.82 -10.00
N ASP A 460 -23.53 7.87 -10.70
CA ASP A 460 -24.96 7.95 -11.06
C ASP A 460 -25.83 6.99 -10.23
N VAL A 461 -26.49 7.54 -9.19
CA VAL A 461 -27.31 6.77 -8.24
C VAL A 461 -28.46 6.03 -8.94
N GLU A 462 -29.11 6.65 -9.93
CA GLU A 462 -30.27 6.05 -10.61
C GLU A 462 -29.83 4.85 -11.46
N ASP A 463 -28.70 4.98 -12.16
CA ASP A 463 -28.16 3.89 -12.96
C ASP A 463 -27.62 2.75 -12.09
N TYR A 464 -27.04 3.06 -10.92
CA TYR A 464 -26.70 2.05 -9.92
C TYR A 464 -27.94 1.30 -9.42
N VAL A 465 -29.02 2.02 -9.07
CA VAL A 465 -30.29 1.42 -8.62
C VAL A 465 -30.89 0.51 -9.71
N ARG A 466 -30.82 0.91 -10.99
CA ARG A 466 -31.20 0.05 -12.12
C ARG A 466 -30.39 -1.24 -12.13
N ALA A 467 -29.06 -1.15 -12.03
CA ALA A 467 -28.19 -2.32 -12.05
C ALA A 467 -28.51 -3.28 -10.88
N VAL A 468 -28.71 -2.75 -9.66
CA VAL A 468 -29.11 -3.54 -8.49
C VAL A 468 -30.43 -4.27 -8.72
N LYS A 469 -31.46 -3.55 -9.20
CA LYS A 469 -32.76 -4.15 -9.49
C LYS A 469 -32.69 -5.21 -10.58
N SER A 470 -31.86 -5.00 -11.62
CA SER A 470 -31.66 -5.97 -12.69
C SER A 470 -31.00 -7.26 -12.18
N VAL A 471 -29.94 -7.13 -11.38
CA VAL A 471 -29.23 -8.28 -10.81
C VAL A 471 -30.12 -9.05 -9.83
N LEU A 472 -30.81 -8.36 -8.92
CA LEU A 472 -31.70 -9.02 -7.96
C LEU A 472 -32.94 -9.64 -8.62
N GLY A 473 -33.40 -9.08 -9.75
CA GLY A 473 -34.54 -9.61 -10.51
C GLY A 473 -34.24 -10.89 -11.29
N ASP A 474 -32.98 -11.20 -11.57
CA ASP A 474 -32.54 -12.38 -12.35
C ASP A 474 -31.14 -12.85 -11.92
N ALA A 475 -30.95 -13.09 -10.63
CA ALA A 475 -29.63 -13.41 -10.07
C ALA A 475 -29.04 -14.71 -10.66
N ASP A 476 -29.88 -15.71 -10.94
CA ASP A 476 -29.48 -17.01 -11.46
C ASP A 476 -28.85 -16.90 -12.85
N ARG A 477 -29.33 -15.99 -13.70
CA ARG A 477 -28.71 -15.71 -15.01
C ARG A 477 -27.26 -15.27 -14.86
N TYR A 478 -26.97 -14.38 -13.92
CA TYR A 478 -25.61 -13.89 -13.70
C TYR A 478 -24.72 -14.95 -13.03
N ARG A 479 -25.27 -15.71 -12.08
CA ARG A 479 -24.55 -16.80 -11.38
C ARG A 479 -24.23 -17.98 -12.30
N GLY A 480 -25.10 -18.30 -13.25
CA GLY A 480 -24.90 -19.41 -14.19
C GLY A 480 -23.68 -19.25 -15.10
N VAL A 481 -23.08 -18.06 -15.18
CA VAL A 481 -21.81 -17.86 -15.89
C VAL A 481 -20.65 -18.59 -15.20
N TYR A 482 -20.69 -18.74 -13.88
CA TYR A 482 -19.64 -19.41 -13.11
C TYR A 482 -19.70 -20.95 -13.20
N ASP A 483 -20.72 -21.50 -13.84
CA ASP A 483 -20.81 -22.93 -14.18
C ASP A 483 -20.16 -23.27 -15.53
N ARG A 484 -19.67 -22.25 -16.25
CA ARG A 484 -18.93 -22.47 -17.49
C ARG A 484 -17.50 -22.92 -17.17
N ASP A 485 -17.09 -24.03 -17.77
CA ASP A 485 -15.73 -24.57 -17.63
C ASP A 485 -14.67 -23.52 -17.98
N GLY A 486 -13.60 -23.45 -17.19
CA GLY A 486 -12.39 -22.67 -17.47
C GLY A 486 -12.37 -21.22 -16.99
N LEU A 487 -13.52 -20.59 -16.69
CA LEU A 487 -13.53 -19.17 -16.29
C LEU A 487 -12.81 -18.94 -14.95
N LEU A 488 -13.19 -19.68 -13.92
CA LEU A 488 -12.60 -19.54 -12.58
C LEU A 488 -11.23 -20.22 -12.48
N ASP A 489 -10.99 -21.28 -13.26
CA ASP A 489 -9.74 -22.04 -13.25
C ASP A 489 -8.54 -21.17 -13.63
N GLU A 490 -8.70 -20.30 -14.64
CA GLU A 490 -7.69 -19.33 -15.05
C GLU A 490 -7.53 -18.17 -14.04
N TRP A 491 -8.51 -17.96 -13.15
CA TRP A 491 -8.51 -16.91 -12.14
C TRP A 491 -8.16 -17.43 -10.75
N THR A 492 -7.31 -18.44 -10.69
CA THR A 492 -6.72 -18.99 -9.47
C THR A 492 -5.29 -18.52 -9.31
N TRP A 493 -4.82 -18.39 -8.07
CA TRP A 493 -3.42 -18.06 -7.81
C TRP A 493 -2.47 -19.15 -8.36
N GLU A 494 -2.86 -20.42 -8.30
CA GLU A 494 -2.12 -21.56 -8.79
C GLU A 494 -1.80 -21.41 -10.29
N ALA A 495 -2.81 -21.05 -11.11
CA ALA A 495 -2.60 -20.75 -12.52
C ALA A 495 -1.64 -19.56 -12.72
N GLN A 496 -1.73 -18.52 -11.88
CA GLN A 496 -0.83 -17.36 -11.95
C GLN A 496 0.61 -17.72 -11.53
N ALA A 497 0.76 -18.58 -10.54
CA ALA A 497 2.05 -19.06 -10.06
C ALA A 497 2.78 -19.88 -11.12
N GLU A 498 2.07 -20.70 -11.91
CA GLU A 498 2.66 -21.40 -13.04
C GLU A 498 3.18 -20.44 -14.12
N LEU A 499 2.44 -19.37 -14.42
CA LEU A 499 2.89 -18.33 -15.35
C LEU A 499 4.16 -17.63 -14.84
N LEU A 500 4.20 -17.32 -13.55
CA LEU A 500 5.36 -16.72 -12.91
C LEU A 500 6.57 -17.66 -12.90
N ASP A 501 6.39 -18.95 -12.59
CA ASP A 501 7.47 -19.94 -12.63
C ASP A 501 8.01 -20.15 -14.04
N LYS A 502 7.15 -20.09 -15.08
CA LYS A 502 7.60 -20.11 -16.49
C LYS A 502 8.54 -18.94 -16.79
N VAL A 503 8.27 -17.75 -16.25
CA VAL A 503 9.19 -16.59 -16.39
C VAL A 503 10.52 -16.87 -15.71
N TYR A 504 10.51 -17.38 -14.46
CA TYR A 504 11.75 -17.71 -13.74
C TYR A 504 12.58 -18.79 -14.44
N THR A 505 11.91 -19.88 -14.86
CA THR A 505 12.53 -21.02 -15.55
C THR A 505 13.21 -20.60 -16.86
N ARG A 506 12.58 -19.70 -17.61
CA ARG A 506 13.13 -19.15 -18.85
C ARG A 506 14.40 -18.33 -18.60
N LEU A 507 14.43 -17.57 -17.51
CA LEU A 507 15.55 -16.70 -17.17
C LEU A 507 16.73 -17.44 -16.53
N VAL A 508 16.45 -18.47 -15.74
CA VAL A 508 17.45 -19.32 -15.07
C VAL A 508 17.17 -20.79 -15.40
N PRO A 509 17.66 -21.29 -16.56
CA PRO A 509 17.55 -22.70 -16.91
C PRO A 509 18.37 -23.53 -15.92
N GLY A 510 17.76 -24.58 -15.33
CA GLY A 510 18.19 -25.33 -14.12
C GLY A 510 19.57 -26.04 -14.12
N SER A 511 20.60 -25.40 -14.65
CA SER A 511 22.01 -25.83 -14.68
C SER A 511 22.80 -25.41 -13.44
N THR A 512 22.24 -24.53 -12.59
CA THR A 512 22.84 -24.07 -11.34
C THR A 512 22.22 -24.79 -10.14
N VAL A 513 22.43 -26.10 -10.04
CA VAL A 513 22.01 -26.86 -8.85
C VAL A 513 22.86 -26.42 -7.66
N ARG A 514 22.27 -25.64 -6.74
CA ARG A 514 22.92 -25.28 -5.47
C ARG A 514 22.66 -26.37 -4.43
N PRO A 515 23.66 -26.79 -3.63
CA PRO A 515 23.39 -27.53 -2.41
C PRO A 515 22.66 -26.61 -1.43
N ALA A 516 21.54 -27.05 -0.86
CA ALA A 516 20.85 -26.30 0.19
C ALA A 516 21.83 -25.92 1.33
N GLU A 517 22.06 -24.63 1.55
CA GLU A 517 22.89 -24.15 2.66
C GLU A 517 22.18 -24.39 3.99
N ARG A 518 22.95 -24.67 5.05
CA ARG A 518 22.39 -24.96 6.38
C ARG A 518 21.68 -23.72 6.93
N ARG A 519 20.40 -23.89 7.22
CA ARG A 519 19.57 -22.97 8.03
C ARG A 519 20.27 -22.75 9.38
N PRO A 520 20.56 -21.50 9.80
CA PRO A 520 20.93 -21.24 11.18
C PRO A 520 19.67 -21.47 12.02
N VAL A 521 19.67 -22.53 12.82
CA VAL A 521 18.72 -22.68 13.93
C VAL A 521 19.10 -21.57 14.92
N GLU A 522 18.22 -20.60 15.13
CA GLU A 522 18.34 -19.72 16.28
C GLU A 522 18.33 -20.61 17.53
N ALA A 523 19.49 -20.70 18.17
CA ALA A 523 19.61 -21.35 19.46
C ALA A 523 18.76 -20.54 20.45
N GLY A 524 17.67 -21.15 20.91
CA GLY A 524 16.85 -20.58 21.96
C GLY A 524 17.69 -20.26 23.20
N ALA A 525 17.47 -19.06 23.72
CA ALA A 525 17.73 -18.68 25.10
C ALA A 525 16.58 -17.76 25.56
#